data_AF-A0A8H9GRP1-F1
#
_entry.id   AF-A0A8H9GRP1-F1
#
_cell.length_a   1.000
_cell.length_b   1.000
_cell.length_c   1.000
_cell.angle_alpha   90.00
_cell.angle_beta   90.00
_cell.angle_gamma   90.00
#
_symmetry.space_group_name_H-M   'P 1'
#
loop_
_entity.id
_entity.type
_entity.pdbx_description
1 polymer ?
#
loop_
_entity_poly.entity_id
_entity_poly.type
_entity_poly.pdbx_seq_one_letter_code
_entity_poly.pdbx_strand_id
1 'polypeptide(L)'
;MSLTADLHCEIREVGGHWWPIATFEIGSARRFRQVLQGAGLADRGLPPDVSEVLRDRYDEQMTAYPREVCGATFITTQELPLLLDPALWLTAEERGRIPLHVYEEYAETDFIRAWHAFTQTHETSERVARVVAWFGL
;
A
#
# COMPACT_ATOMS: atom_id res chain seq x y z
N MET A 1 17.50 -13.05 0.13
CA MET A 1 16.32 -12.62 -0.63
C MET A 1 15.76 -11.37 0.04
N SER A 2 15.51 -10.33 -0.76
CA SER A 2 15.06 -9.03 -0.28
C SER A 2 13.58 -8.91 -0.60
N LEU A 3 12.75 -8.61 0.40
CA LEU A 3 11.33 -8.44 0.17
C LEU A 3 11.11 -7.29 -0.81
N THR A 4 10.25 -7.50 -1.80
CA THR A 4 9.76 -6.49 -2.75
C THR A 4 8.27 -6.23 -2.51
N ALA A 5 7.77 -5.12 -3.05
CA ALA A 5 6.34 -4.81 -3.05
C ALA A 5 5.98 -4.19 -4.40
N ASP A 6 4.94 -4.69 -5.03
CA ASP A 6 4.26 -4.03 -6.14
C ASP A 6 3.06 -3.29 -5.56
N LEU A 7 2.97 -1.97 -5.80
CA LEU A 7 1.88 -1.14 -5.31
C LEU A 7 1.19 -0.46 -6.49
N HIS A 8 -0.12 -0.64 -6.56
CA HIS A 8 -0.95 -0.11 -7.63
C HIS A 8 -2.09 0.71 -7.06
N CYS A 9 -2.38 1.86 -7.67
CA CYS A 9 -3.62 2.58 -7.40
C CYS A 9 -4.67 2.17 -8.43
N GLU A 10 -5.82 1.73 -7.95
CA GLU A 10 -7.01 1.52 -8.78
C GLU A 10 -8.05 2.58 -8.45
N ILE A 11 -8.79 2.99 -9.48
CA ILE A 11 -10.02 3.76 -9.30
C ILE A 11 -11.20 3.01 -9.88
N ARG A 12 -12.37 3.27 -9.33
CA ARG A 12 -13.62 2.81 -9.90
C ARG A 12 -14.11 3.83 -10.93
N GLU A 13 -14.10 3.45 -12.20
CA GLU A 13 -14.57 4.30 -13.30
C GLU A 13 -16.10 4.46 -13.30
N VAL A 14 -16.57 5.43 -14.07
CA VAL A 14 -17.99 5.65 -14.34
C VAL A 14 -18.51 4.44 -15.13
N GLY A 15 -19.25 3.55 -14.46
CA GLY A 15 -19.61 2.22 -14.97
C GLY A 15 -19.39 1.10 -13.94
N GLY A 16 -18.62 1.38 -12.88
CA GLY A 16 -18.43 0.50 -11.72
C GLY A 16 -17.25 -0.44 -11.80
N HIS A 17 -16.50 -0.44 -12.91
CA HIS A 17 -15.31 -1.26 -13.13
C HIS A 17 -14.09 -0.64 -12.44
N TRP A 18 -13.23 -1.47 -11.87
CA TRP A 18 -11.96 -1.03 -11.31
C TRP A 18 -10.87 -1.04 -12.38
N TRP A 19 -10.08 0.03 -12.43
CA TRP A 19 -8.98 0.17 -13.38
C TRP A 19 -7.69 0.66 -12.70
N PRO A 20 -6.54 0.03 -12.97
CA PRO A 20 -5.27 0.50 -12.43
C PRO A 20 -4.82 1.77 -13.17
N ILE A 21 -4.51 2.82 -12.42
CA ILE A 21 -4.17 4.14 -12.99
C ILE A 21 -2.76 4.63 -12.62
N ALA A 22 -2.15 4.04 -11.61
CA ALA A 22 -0.80 4.38 -11.18
C ALA A 22 -0.10 3.21 -10.53
N THR A 23 1.23 3.22 -10.59
CA THR A 23 2.11 2.34 -9.82
C THR A 23 2.94 3.21 -8.89
N PHE A 24 3.16 2.74 -7.67
CA PHE A 24 3.96 3.43 -6.69
C PHE A 24 5.18 2.62 -6.28
N GLU A 25 6.23 3.31 -5.85
CA GLU A 25 7.43 2.73 -5.28
C GLU A 25 7.48 2.98 -3.77
N ILE A 26 8.10 2.07 -3.03
CA ILE A 26 8.38 2.25 -1.61
C ILE A 26 9.84 1.90 -1.31
N GLY A 27 10.49 2.74 -0.50
CA GLY A 27 11.91 2.56 -0.16
C GLY A 27 12.22 1.25 0.58
N SER A 28 11.24 0.68 1.29
CA SER A 28 11.41 -0.61 1.98
C SER A 28 10.10 -1.38 2.09
N ALA A 29 9.96 -2.43 1.27
CA ALA A 29 8.80 -3.33 1.32
C ALA A 29 8.66 -4.02 2.68
N ARG A 30 9.78 -4.40 3.32
CA ARG A 30 9.76 -5.04 4.64
C ARG A 30 9.19 -4.10 5.70
N ARG A 31 9.68 -2.87 5.75
CA ARG A 31 9.20 -1.86 6.71
C ARG A 31 7.73 -1.54 6.45
N PHE A 32 7.37 -1.36 5.18
CA PHE A 32 5.99 -1.10 4.79
C PHE A 32 5.03 -2.23 5.22
N ARG A 33 5.42 -3.50 5.03
CA ARG A 33 4.61 -4.64 5.50
C ARG A 33 4.43 -4.63 7.03
N GLN A 34 5.48 -4.29 7.79
CA GLN A 34 5.40 -4.20 9.25
C GLN A 34 4.46 -3.08 9.70
N VAL A 35 4.49 -1.94 9.02
CA VAL A 35 3.57 -0.81 9.28
C VAL A 35 2.13 -1.23 9.01
N LEU A 36 1.88 -1.89 7.88
CA LEU A 36 0.55 -2.43 7.56
C LEU A 36 0.08 -3.42 8.63
N GLN A 37 0.98 -4.26 9.15
CA GLN A 37 0.66 -5.19 10.22
C GLN A 37 0.32 -4.46 11.53
N GLY A 38 1.10 -3.44 11.90
CA GLY A 38 0.84 -2.61 13.07
C GLY A 38 -0.47 -1.81 12.97
N ALA A 39 -0.86 -1.40 11.77
CA ALA A 39 -2.14 -0.75 11.50
C ALA A 39 -3.34 -1.72 11.40
N GLY A 40 -3.10 -3.04 11.44
CA GLY A 40 -4.15 -4.06 11.26
C GLY A 40 -4.65 -4.17 9.82
N LEU A 41 -3.86 -3.71 8.84
CA LEU A 41 -4.21 -3.67 7.42
C LEU A 41 -3.43 -4.69 6.57
N ALA A 42 -2.54 -5.48 7.18
CA ALA A 42 -1.77 -6.50 6.46
C ALA A 42 -2.59 -7.73 6.09
N ASP A 43 -2.12 -8.46 5.07
CA ASP A 43 -2.55 -9.81 4.71
C ASP A 43 -4.08 -9.99 4.49
N ARG A 44 -4.77 -8.91 4.07
CA ARG A 44 -6.20 -8.93 3.73
C ARG A 44 -6.51 -9.67 2.42
N GLY A 45 -5.47 -10.02 1.66
CA GLY A 45 -5.59 -10.53 0.31
C GLY A 45 -5.89 -9.43 -0.71
N LEU A 46 -6.05 -9.84 -1.97
CA LEU A 46 -6.60 -8.94 -2.99
C LEU A 46 -8.08 -8.66 -2.71
N PRO A 47 -8.58 -7.46 -3.05
CA PRO A 47 -10.00 -7.20 -2.97
C PRO A 47 -10.77 -8.11 -3.96
N PRO A 48 -11.99 -8.55 -3.61
CA PRO A 48 -12.76 -9.49 -4.44
C PRO A 48 -13.12 -8.91 -5.82
N ASP A 49 -13.13 -7.59 -5.94
CA ASP A 49 -13.37 -6.79 -7.14
C ASP A 49 -12.10 -6.07 -7.63
N VAL A 50 -10.90 -6.58 -7.36
CA VAL A 50 -9.65 -6.10 -7.99
C VAL A 50 -9.79 -6.10 -9.52
N SER A 51 -9.16 -5.15 -10.22
CA SER A 51 -9.19 -5.14 -11.68
C SER A 51 -8.66 -6.46 -12.24
N GLU A 52 -9.23 -6.87 -13.37
CA GLU A 52 -8.82 -8.10 -14.08
C GLU A 52 -7.32 -8.05 -14.42
N VAL A 53 -6.82 -6.87 -14.82
CA VAL A 53 -5.39 -6.64 -15.12
C VAL A 53 -4.49 -6.98 -13.92
N LEU A 54 -4.83 -6.50 -12.73
CA LEU A 54 -4.02 -6.80 -11.54
C LEU A 54 -4.23 -8.24 -11.05
N ARG A 55 -5.43 -8.80 -11.21
CA ARG A 55 -5.71 -10.19 -10.87
C ARG A 55 -4.87 -11.15 -11.71
N ASP A 56 -4.92 -10.99 -13.03
CA ASP A 56 -4.19 -11.83 -13.98
C ASP A 56 -2.68 -11.79 -13.67
N ARG A 57 -2.13 -10.58 -13.44
CA ARG A 57 -0.72 -10.42 -13.08
C ARG A 57 -0.35 -11.13 -11.77
N TYR A 58 -1.21 -11.02 -10.75
CA TYR A 58 -0.98 -11.69 -9.47
C TYR A 58 -1.07 -13.21 -9.60
N ASP A 59 -2.06 -13.73 -10.34
CA ASP A 59 -2.27 -15.15 -10.56
C ASP A 59 -1.16 -15.78 -11.41
N GLU A 60 -0.66 -15.06 -12.43
CA GLU A 60 0.52 -15.44 -13.20
C GLU A 60 1.75 -15.59 -12.29
N GLN A 61 2.00 -14.60 -11.42
CA GLN A 61 3.13 -14.64 -10.48
C GLN A 61 2.98 -15.77 -9.46
N MET A 62 1.78 -15.96 -8.92
CA MET A 62 1.47 -17.07 -8.01
C MET A 62 1.65 -18.44 -8.67
N THR A 63 1.33 -18.56 -9.96
CA THR A 63 1.47 -19.81 -10.71
C THR A 63 2.93 -20.11 -11.04
N ALA A 64 3.68 -19.11 -11.50
CA ALA A 64 5.09 -19.26 -11.86
C ALA A 64 6.00 -19.42 -10.64
N TYR A 65 5.73 -18.67 -9.57
CA TYR A 65 6.59 -18.55 -8.39
C TYR A 65 5.78 -18.55 -7.07
N PRO A 66 5.03 -19.64 -6.76
CA PRO A 66 4.10 -19.68 -5.62
C PRO A 66 4.76 -19.47 -4.25
N ARG A 67 6.07 -19.73 -4.15
CA ARG A 67 6.83 -19.55 -2.91
C ARG A 67 7.44 -18.16 -2.75
N GLU A 68 7.38 -17.32 -3.79
CA GLU A 68 7.95 -15.98 -3.78
C GLU A 68 6.92 -14.93 -3.36
N VAL A 69 5.63 -15.17 -3.63
CA VAL A 69 4.56 -14.28 -3.17
C VAL A 69 4.31 -14.47 -1.68
N CYS A 70 4.43 -13.38 -0.95
CA CYS A 70 4.45 -13.34 0.51
C CYS A 70 3.20 -12.73 1.14
N GLY A 71 2.18 -12.41 0.35
CA GLY A 71 0.91 -11.85 0.80
C GLY A 71 0.46 -10.67 -0.06
N ALA A 72 -0.80 -10.27 0.13
CA ALA A 72 -1.39 -9.11 -0.53
C ALA A 72 -2.34 -8.37 0.43
N THR A 73 -2.59 -7.11 0.15
CA THR A 73 -3.58 -6.29 0.83
C THR A 73 -4.03 -5.15 -0.08
N PHE A 74 -5.18 -4.54 0.22
CA PHE A 74 -5.61 -3.27 -0.36
C PHE A 74 -5.83 -2.27 0.77
N ILE A 75 -5.71 -0.97 0.49
CA ILE A 75 -5.82 0.13 1.45
C ILE A 75 -6.72 1.18 0.80
N THR A 76 -7.80 1.56 1.47
CA THR A 76 -8.71 2.61 0.98
C THR A 76 -8.11 4.00 1.22
N THR A 77 -8.64 5.00 0.52
CA THR A 77 -8.26 6.41 0.74
C THR A 77 -8.36 6.82 2.21
N GLN A 78 -9.41 6.38 2.92
CA GLN A 78 -9.65 6.70 4.33
C GLN A 78 -8.67 6.00 5.30
N GLU A 79 -8.09 4.88 4.88
CA GLU A 79 -7.14 4.11 5.69
C GLU A 79 -5.70 4.58 5.50
N LEU A 80 -5.37 5.24 4.38
CA LEU A 80 -4.00 5.74 4.13
C LEU A 80 -3.47 6.62 5.26
N PRO A 81 -4.25 7.56 5.85
CA PRO A 81 -3.79 8.35 6.98
C PRO A 81 -3.42 7.55 8.23
N LEU A 82 -3.97 6.33 8.41
CA LEU A 82 -3.58 5.47 9.54
C LEU A 82 -2.10 5.09 9.47
N LEU A 83 -1.54 5.02 8.26
CA LEU A 83 -0.13 4.73 8.03
C LEU A 83 0.77 5.94 8.28
N LEU A 84 0.23 7.10 8.66
CA LEU A 84 1.04 8.27 9.01
C LEU A 84 1.46 8.31 10.48
N ASP A 85 0.97 7.37 11.32
CA ASP A 85 1.38 7.30 12.72
C ASP A 85 2.88 6.92 12.82
N PRO A 86 3.74 7.83 13.34
CA PRO A 86 5.16 7.56 13.53
C PRO A 86 5.46 6.30 14.36
N ALA A 87 4.56 5.96 15.29
CA ALA A 87 4.73 4.79 16.14
C ALA A 87 4.71 3.47 15.34
N LEU A 88 4.09 3.46 14.15
CA LEU A 88 4.08 2.27 13.28
C LEU A 88 5.41 2.05 12.57
N TRP A 89 6.17 3.12 12.34
CA TRP A 89 7.39 3.08 11.54
C TRP A 89 8.67 3.02 12.38
N LEU A 90 8.60 3.47 13.63
CA LEU A 90 9.73 3.51 14.55
C LEU A 90 9.70 2.32 15.50
N THR A 91 10.84 1.65 15.64
CA THR A 91 11.08 0.67 16.70
C THR A 91 11.06 1.34 18.08
N ALA A 92 10.90 0.55 19.14
CA ALA A 92 10.93 1.09 20.51
C ALA A 92 12.25 1.82 20.84
N GLU A 93 13.38 1.32 20.32
CA GLU A 93 14.68 1.98 20.47
C GLU A 93 14.71 3.32 19.71
N GLU A 94 14.26 3.34 18.47
CA GLU A 94 14.22 4.57 17.66
C GLU A 94 13.30 5.62 18.26
N ARG A 95 12.14 5.25 18.83
CA ARG A 95 11.26 6.19 19.54
C ARG A 95 11.91 6.84 20.76
N GLY A 96 12.84 6.15 21.42
CA GLY A 96 13.61 6.72 22.53
C GLY A 96 14.71 7.68 22.08
N ARG A 97 15.12 7.61 20.81
CA ARG A 97 16.26 8.36 20.25
C ARG A 97 15.84 9.48 19.30
N ILE A 98 14.77 9.28 18.53
CA ILE A 98 14.27 10.18 17.50
C ILE A 98 13.04 10.91 18.06
N PRO A 99 13.12 12.24 18.27
CA PRO A 99 11.94 13.02 18.61
C PRO A 99 10.86 12.91 17.53
N LEU A 100 9.60 12.73 17.92
CA LEU A 100 8.49 12.48 16.98
C LEU A 100 8.34 13.54 15.88
N HIS A 101 8.62 14.81 16.18
CA HIS A 101 8.53 15.90 15.19
C HIS A 101 9.54 15.75 14.04
N VAL A 102 10.66 15.08 14.26
CA VAL A 102 11.66 14.80 13.20
C VAL A 102 11.14 13.72 12.25
N TYR A 103 10.25 12.85 12.72
CA TYR A 103 9.68 11.80 11.88
C TYR A 103 8.70 12.34 10.83
N GLU A 104 8.13 13.52 11.03
CA GLU A 104 7.25 14.15 10.04
C GLU A 104 7.95 14.45 8.71
N GLU A 105 9.29 14.43 8.69
CA GLU A 105 10.14 14.67 7.53
C GLU A 105 10.70 13.37 6.90
N TYR A 106 10.20 12.19 7.30
CA TYR A 106 10.65 10.93 6.70
C TYR A 106 10.03 10.70 5.31
N ALA A 107 10.85 10.22 4.39
CA ALA A 107 10.46 9.97 3.01
C ALA A 107 9.25 9.02 2.89
N GLU A 108 9.17 7.98 3.75
CA GLU A 108 8.04 7.06 3.73
C GLU A 108 6.70 7.74 4.06
N THR A 109 6.67 8.64 5.05
CA THR A 109 5.46 9.39 5.37
C THR A 109 5.08 10.38 4.26
N ASP A 110 6.06 10.93 3.54
CA ASP A 110 5.80 11.77 2.37
C ASP A 110 5.17 10.97 1.23
N PHE A 111 5.61 9.73 0.99
CA PHE A 111 4.96 8.84 0.02
C PHE A 111 3.52 8.53 0.41
N ILE A 112 3.25 8.19 1.68
CA ILE A 112 1.88 7.96 2.14
C ILE A 112 1.01 9.22 1.96
N ARG A 113 1.53 10.41 2.31
CA ARG A 113 0.83 11.69 2.09
C ARG A 113 0.55 11.92 0.61
N ALA A 114 1.51 11.64 -0.27
CA ALA A 114 1.35 11.78 -1.72
C ALA A 114 0.29 10.81 -2.25
N TRP A 115 0.29 9.54 -1.84
CA TRP A 115 -0.72 8.56 -2.24
C TRP A 115 -2.11 8.95 -1.74
N HIS A 116 -2.20 9.46 -0.50
CA HIS A 116 -3.45 9.95 0.07
C HIS A 116 -3.99 11.15 -0.72
N ALA A 117 -3.16 12.15 -1.01
CA ALA A 117 -3.56 13.30 -1.81
C ALA A 117 -3.99 12.88 -3.24
N PHE A 118 -3.27 11.94 -3.84
CA PHE A 118 -3.59 11.38 -5.15
C PHE A 118 -4.96 10.70 -5.16
N THR A 119 -5.19 9.77 -4.23
CA THR A 119 -6.46 9.04 -4.10
C THR A 119 -7.62 9.98 -3.77
N GLN A 120 -7.44 10.95 -2.87
CA GLN A 120 -8.43 11.99 -2.57
C GLN A 120 -8.84 12.83 -3.79
N THR A 121 -7.89 13.16 -4.68
CA THR A 121 -8.18 13.91 -5.91
C THR A 121 -9.13 13.14 -6.82
N HIS A 122 -8.98 11.81 -6.89
CA HIS A 122 -9.89 10.96 -7.64
C HIS A 122 -11.26 10.84 -6.97
N GLU A 123 -11.31 10.67 -5.65
CA GLU A 123 -12.57 10.60 -4.89
C GLU A 123 -13.39 11.89 -4.96
N THR A 124 -12.71 13.05 -4.95
CA THR A 124 -13.33 14.36 -5.15
C THR A 124 -13.99 14.47 -6.54
N SER A 125 -13.51 13.68 -7.51
CA SER A 125 -14.08 13.56 -8.85
C SER A 125 -15.09 12.40 -8.97
N GLU A 126 -15.71 11.97 -7.86
CA GLU A 126 -16.68 10.87 -7.78
C GLU A 126 -16.13 9.48 -8.19
N ARG A 127 -14.81 9.31 -8.20
CA ARG A 127 -14.15 8.02 -8.52
C ARG A 127 -13.51 7.46 -7.27
N VAL A 128 -14.12 6.41 -6.70
CA VAL A 128 -13.58 5.71 -5.52
C VAL A 128 -12.17 5.20 -5.84
N ALA A 129 -11.23 5.40 -4.92
CA ALA A 129 -9.84 4.99 -5.12
C ALA A 129 -9.36 4.03 -4.02
N ARG A 130 -8.38 3.18 -4.36
CA ARG A 130 -7.67 2.34 -3.39
C ARG A 130 -6.26 2.01 -3.87
N VAL A 131 -5.37 1.72 -2.93
CA VAL A 131 -4.04 1.20 -3.21
C VAL A 131 -4.06 -0.31 -2.97
N VAL A 132 -3.65 -1.11 -3.94
CA VAL A 132 -3.47 -2.56 -3.85
C VAL A 132 -1.98 -2.84 -3.79
N ALA A 133 -1.54 -3.64 -2.82
CA ALA A 133 -0.16 -4.03 -2.65
C ALA A 133 -0.01 -5.55 -2.53
N TRP A 134 0.94 -6.14 -3.24
CA TRP A 134 1.39 -7.52 -2.96
C TRP A 134 2.90 -7.58 -2.77
N PHE A 135 3.36 -8.57 -2.02
CA PHE A 135 4.75 -8.69 -1.57
C PHE A 135 5.43 -9.89 -2.23
N GLY A 136 6.66 -9.71 -2.71
CA GLY A 136 7.50 -10.75 -3.33
C GLY A 136 8.83 -10.98 -2.58
N LEU A 137 9.59 -12.02 -2.94
CA LEU A 137 10.91 -12.38 -2.36
C LEU A 137 12.11 -12.15 -3.29
#